data_AF-A0A545ULG1-F1
#
_entry.id   AF-A0A545ULG1-F1
#
_cell.length_a   1.000
_cell.length_b   1.000
_cell.length_c   1.000
_cell.angle_alpha   90.00
_cell.angle_beta   90.00
_cell.angle_gamma   90.00
#
_symmetry.space_group_name_H-M   'P 1'
#
loop_
_entity.id
_entity.type
_entity.pdbx_description
1 polymer ?
#
loop_
_entity_poly.entity_id
_entity_poly.type
_entity_poly.pdbx_seq_one_letter_code
_entity_poly.pdbx_strand_id
1 'polypeptide(L)'
;MDSVELEAYRTRFSDVRKGLASQVDGGMNLIDELLKELSWTKTALEQTKLDLDNEREARRRLQQDAQENKDWKEQLESRPHIVALIDADADGYVFHDDYITMAEKGGENAADSLLAALQQFVRDMAGIPSGIDILVRAYANVGGLGKALERGKRVNDVGQFRAFTKGFSNRQAFFDFIDVGSGKERADFKVREL
;
A
#
# COMPACT_ATOMS: atom_id res chain seq x y z
N MET A 1 -76.25 68.39 24.10
CA MET A 1 -75.28 67.29 24.30
C MET A 1 -74.21 67.85 25.21
N ASP A 2 -74.12 67.33 26.44
CA ASP A 2 -73.23 67.87 27.47
C ASP A 2 -71.76 67.72 27.06
N SER A 3 -70.92 68.71 27.36
CA SER A 3 -69.51 68.69 26.92
C SER A 3 -68.75 67.47 27.45
N VAL A 4 -69.15 66.99 28.63
CA VAL A 4 -68.58 65.81 29.31
C VAL A 4 -68.84 64.51 28.54
N GLU A 5 -70.03 64.36 27.95
CA GLU A 5 -70.41 63.14 27.23
C GLU A 5 -69.72 63.06 25.86
N LEU A 6 -69.54 64.22 25.21
CA LEU A 6 -68.80 64.37 23.96
C LEU A 6 -67.30 64.10 24.14
N GLU A 7 -66.73 64.47 25.29
CA GLU A 7 -65.34 64.21 25.67
C GLU A 7 -65.09 62.74 26.02
N ALA A 8 -66.05 62.09 26.69
CA ALA A 8 -66.02 60.64 26.95
C ALA A 8 -66.07 59.84 25.63
N TYR A 9 -66.93 60.22 24.68
CA TYR A 9 -67.00 59.55 23.38
C TYR A 9 -65.71 59.74 22.56
N ARG A 10 -65.13 60.94 22.55
CA ARG A 10 -63.83 61.23 21.90
C ARG A 10 -62.70 60.41 22.48
N THR A 11 -62.66 60.28 23.81
CA THR A 11 -61.65 59.46 24.51
C THR A 11 -61.78 58.00 24.11
N ARG A 12 -63.00 57.45 24.15
CA ARG A 12 -63.26 56.05 23.79
C ARG A 12 -62.94 55.73 22.33
N PHE A 13 -63.25 56.64 21.41
CA PHE A 13 -62.88 56.50 20.00
C PHE A 13 -61.37 56.59 19.79
N SER A 14 -60.67 57.46 20.52
CA SER A 14 -59.21 57.56 20.51
C SER A 14 -58.55 56.26 21.00
N ASP A 15 -59.07 55.65 22.06
CA ASP A 15 -58.55 54.40 22.63
C ASP A 15 -58.77 53.21 21.70
N VAL A 16 -59.95 53.09 21.08
CA VAL A 16 -60.22 52.06 20.06
C VAL A 16 -59.29 52.23 18.86
N ARG A 17 -59.06 53.47 18.40
CA ARG A 17 -58.14 53.74 17.29
C ARG A 17 -56.69 53.39 17.66
N LYS A 18 -56.25 53.70 18.89
CA LYS A 18 -54.92 53.32 19.39
C LYS A 18 -54.77 51.80 19.53
N GLY A 19 -55.79 51.12 20.06
CA GLY A 19 -55.81 49.66 20.18
C GLY A 19 -55.71 48.98 18.82
N LEU A 20 -56.52 49.41 17.84
CA LEU A 20 -56.46 48.88 16.48
C LEU A 20 -55.11 49.17 15.81
N ALA A 21 -54.55 50.37 15.97
CA ALA A 21 -53.22 50.69 15.47
C ALA A 21 -52.14 49.78 16.08
N SER A 22 -52.15 49.57 17.41
CA SER A 22 -51.20 48.68 18.08
C SER A 22 -51.32 47.21 17.64
N GLN A 23 -52.53 46.73 17.33
CA GLN A 23 -52.75 45.38 16.79
C GLN A 23 -52.25 45.24 15.36
N VAL A 24 -52.46 46.26 14.52
CA VAL A 24 -51.91 46.30 13.16
C VAL A 24 -50.39 46.36 13.18
N ASP A 25 -49.80 47.21 14.04
CA ASP A 25 -48.35 47.31 14.20
C ASP A 25 -47.74 46.00 14.71
N GLY A 26 -48.38 45.36 15.69
CA GLY A 26 -47.98 44.04 16.19
C GLY A 26 -48.05 42.95 15.12
N GLY A 27 -49.11 42.96 14.29
CA GLY A 27 -49.24 42.06 13.15
C GLY A 27 -48.18 42.29 12.07
N MET A 28 -47.88 43.56 11.77
CA MET A 28 -46.83 43.91 10.80
C MET A 28 -45.44 43.48 11.30
N ASN A 29 -45.13 43.65 12.59
CA ASN A 29 -43.88 43.21 13.17
C ASN A 29 -43.72 41.68 13.10
N LEU A 30 -44.77 40.92 13.44
CA LEU A 30 -44.74 39.46 13.34
C LEU A 30 -44.56 38.99 11.88
N ILE A 31 -45.22 39.65 10.92
CA ILE A 31 -45.03 39.35 9.50
C ILE A 31 -43.59 39.61 9.08
N ASP A 32 -42.98 40.72 9.49
CA ASP A 32 -41.58 41.04 9.18
C ASP A 32 -40.61 40.03 9.80
N GLU A 33 -40.84 39.60 11.04
CA GLU A 33 -40.06 38.53 11.69
C GLU A 33 -40.17 37.20 10.96
N LEU A 34 -41.38 36.77 10.60
CA LEU A 34 -41.60 35.52 9.87
C LEU A 34 -40.99 35.57 8.46
N LEU A 35 -41.04 36.71 7.78
CA LEU A 35 -40.39 36.89 6.48
C LEU A 35 -38.87 36.81 6.59
N LYS A 36 -38.28 37.42 7.62
CA LYS A 36 -36.84 37.31 7.90
C LYS A 36 -36.44 35.87 8.18
N GLU A 37 -37.17 35.19 9.07
CA GLU A 37 -36.90 33.79 9.41
C GLU A 37 -37.04 32.89 8.19
N LEU A 38 -38.10 33.03 7.40
CA LEU A 38 -38.29 32.27 6.17
C LEU A 38 -37.15 32.49 5.16
N SER A 39 -36.71 33.74 4.99
CA SER A 39 -35.59 34.06 4.10
C SER A 39 -34.28 33.43 4.57
N TRP A 40 -34.04 33.46 5.88
CA TRP A 40 -32.86 32.87 6.51
C TRP A 40 -32.88 31.35 6.39
N THR A 41 -33.98 30.69 6.76
CA THR A 41 -34.14 29.24 6.67
C THR A 41 -34.00 28.75 5.24
N LYS A 42 -34.55 29.48 4.26
CA LYS A 42 -34.41 29.12 2.85
C LYS A 42 -32.94 29.17 2.41
N THR A 43 -32.22 30.22 2.78
CA THR A 43 -30.79 30.38 2.47
C THR A 43 -29.96 29.28 3.13
N ALA A 44 -30.21 28.99 4.41
CA ALA A 44 -29.53 27.94 5.15
C ALA A 44 -29.80 26.54 4.54
N LEU A 45 -31.03 26.30 4.07
CA LEU A 45 -31.39 25.05 3.40
C LEU A 45 -30.66 24.90 2.06
N GLU A 46 -30.57 25.96 1.27
CA GLU A 46 -29.83 25.95 0.01
C GLU A 46 -28.34 25.68 0.24
N GLN A 47 -27.73 26.34 1.23
CA GLN A 47 -26.34 26.10 1.61
C GLN A 47 -26.10 24.65 2.06
N THR A 48 -26.95 24.14 2.95
CA THR A 48 -26.83 22.78 3.47
C THR A 48 -26.96 21.72 2.36
N LYS A 49 -27.79 21.98 1.33
CA LYS A 49 -27.91 21.09 0.18
C LYS A 49 -26.61 21.05 -0.65
N LEU A 50 -25.99 22.21 -0.89
CA LEU A 50 -24.71 22.28 -1.59
C LEU A 50 -23.62 21.53 -0.83
N ASP A 51 -23.54 21.73 0.49
CA ASP A 51 -22.56 21.04 1.34
C ASP A 51 -22.77 19.53 1.34
N LEU A 52 -24.02 19.07 1.39
CA LEU A 52 -24.36 17.64 1.31
C LEU A 52 -23.96 17.02 -0.03
N ASP A 53 -24.19 17.72 -1.14
CA ASP A 53 -23.82 17.22 -2.46
C ASP A 53 -22.29 17.16 -2.63
N ASN A 54 -21.57 18.16 -2.13
CA ASN A 54 -20.10 18.14 -2.08
C ASN A 54 -19.57 16.96 -1.25
N GLU A 55 -20.13 16.71 -0.07
CA GLU A 55 -19.71 15.61 0.80
C GLU A 55 -20.01 14.25 0.16
N ARG A 56 -21.13 14.12 -0.54
CA ARG A 56 -21.48 12.91 -1.30
C ARG A 56 -20.50 12.65 -2.43
N GLU A 57 -20.11 13.69 -3.17
CA GLU A 57 -19.10 13.56 -4.22
C GLU A 57 -17.74 13.20 -3.65
N ALA A 58 -17.29 13.87 -2.59
CA ALA A 58 -16.04 13.57 -1.91
C ALA A 58 -15.99 12.12 -1.43
N ARG A 59 -17.07 11.65 -0.79
CA ARG A 59 -17.19 10.26 -0.34
C ARG A 59 -17.14 9.26 -1.48
N ARG A 60 -17.81 9.53 -2.62
CA ARG A 60 -17.75 8.65 -3.79
C ARG A 60 -16.34 8.54 -4.36
N ARG A 61 -15.63 9.66 -4.47
CA ARG A 61 -14.23 9.69 -4.94
C ARG A 61 -13.33 8.88 -3.99
N LEU A 62 -13.42 9.13 -2.69
CA LEU A 62 -12.66 8.38 -1.69
C LEU A 62 -12.94 6.86 -1.72
N GLN A 63 -14.20 6.47 -1.96
CA GLN A 63 -14.56 5.06 -2.12
C GLN A 63 -13.98 4.45 -3.39
N GLN A 64 -13.98 5.18 -4.51
CA GLN A 64 -13.34 4.74 -5.75
C GLN A 64 -11.83 4.59 -5.56
N ASP A 65 -11.15 5.60 -5.03
CA ASP A 65 -9.71 5.58 -4.76
C ASP A 65 -9.34 4.44 -3.79
N ALA A 66 -10.17 4.18 -2.77
CA ALA A 66 -9.96 3.09 -1.83
C ALA A 66 -10.15 1.71 -2.49
N GLN A 67 -11.11 1.58 -3.40
CA GLN A 67 -11.32 0.33 -4.14
C GLN A 67 -10.19 0.08 -5.13
N GLU A 68 -9.80 1.08 -5.91
CA GLU A 68 -8.67 0.97 -6.83
C GLU A 68 -7.40 0.59 -6.07
N ASN A 69 -7.10 1.24 -4.94
CA ASN A 69 -5.95 0.86 -4.11
C ASN A 69 -6.03 -0.57 -3.57
N LYS A 70 -7.22 -1.08 -3.25
CA LYS A 70 -7.38 -2.48 -2.84
C LYS A 70 -7.11 -3.42 -4.00
N ASP A 71 -7.71 -3.16 -5.17
CA ASP A 71 -7.52 -3.98 -6.36
C ASP A 71 -6.04 -4.00 -6.78
N TRP A 72 -5.35 -2.84 -6.73
CA TRP A 72 -3.91 -2.74 -6.96
C TRP A 72 -3.08 -3.54 -5.96
N LYS A 73 -3.43 -3.48 -4.66
CA LYS A 73 -2.75 -4.27 -3.62
C LYS A 73 -2.97 -5.76 -3.79
N GLU A 74 -4.20 -6.19 -4.04
CA GLU A 74 -4.54 -7.59 -4.27
C GLU A 74 -3.82 -8.13 -5.51
N GLN A 75 -3.73 -7.36 -6.60
CA GLN A 75 -2.95 -7.74 -7.77
C GLN A 75 -1.45 -7.86 -7.48
N LEU A 76 -0.89 -6.99 -6.64
CA LEU A 76 0.51 -7.04 -6.24
C LEU A 76 0.80 -8.25 -5.33
N GLU A 77 -0.09 -8.54 -4.38
CA GLU A 77 -0.01 -9.69 -3.48
C GLU A 77 -0.28 -11.01 -4.22
N SER A 78 -1.02 -10.98 -5.33
CA SER A 78 -1.41 -12.13 -6.15
C SER A 78 -0.43 -12.46 -7.28
N ARG A 79 0.84 -12.02 -7.24
CA ARG A 79 1.87 -12.54 -8.16
C ARG A 79 2.57 -13.74 -7.52
N PRO A 80 2.10 -14.98 -7.76
CA PRO A 80 2.74 -16.16 -7.20
C PRO A 80 4.16 -16.25 -7.73
N HIS A 81 5.09 -16.51 -6.81
CA HIS A 81 6.50 -16.71 -7.08
C HIS A 81 7.03 -17.87 -6.24
N ILE A 82 8.12 -18.47 -6.68
CA ILE A 82 8.78 -19.56 -5.98
C ILE A 82 10.11 -19.03 -5.44
N VAL A 83 10.41 -19.36 -4.19
CA VAL A 83 11.69 -19.03 -3.57
C VAL A 83 12.45 -20.32 -3.32
N ALA A 84 13.65 -20.44 -3.89
CA ALA A 84 14.60 -21.49 -3.58
C ALA A 84 15.73 -20.93 -2.71
N LEU A 85 15.86 -21.46 -1.50
CA LEU A 85 16.92 -21.10 -0.56
C LEU A 85 17.98 -22.20 -0.59
N ILE A 86 19.24 -21.81 -0.77
CA ILE A 86 20.37 -22.72 -0.86
C ILE A 86 21.36 -22.36 0.24
N ASP A 87 21.69 -23.34 1.07
CA ASP A 87 22.91 -23.29 1.87
C ASP A 87 24.08 -23.75 1.00
N ALA A 88 24.93 -22.81 0.61
CA ALA A 88 26.02 -23.02 -0.34
C ALA A 88 27.37 -23.30 0.32
N ASP A 89 27.47 -23.21 1.66
CA ASP A 89 28.64 -23.65 2.42
C ASP A 89 28.38 -24.82 3.38
N ALA A 90 27.19 -25.42 3.31
CA ALA A 90 26.89 -26.71 3.92
C ALA A 90 27.95 -27.78 3.62
N ASP A 91 28.41 -28.44 4.69
CA ASP A 91 29.42 -29.49 4.61
C ASP A 91 28.97 -30.61 3.66
N GLY A 92 29.73 -30.80 2.57
CA GLY A 92 29.48 -31.85 1.58
C GLY A 92 28.52 -31.47 0.43
N TYR A 93 27.94 -30.26 0.43
CA TYR A 93 26.97 -29.82 -0.59
C TYR A 93 27.42 -28.59 -1.39
N VAL A 94 28.74 -28.40 -1.50
CA VAL A 94 29.34 -27.31 -2.30
C VAL A 94 29.04 -27.51 -3.79
N PHE A 95 28.89 -26.40 -4.53
CA PHE A 95 28.75 -26.42 -5.99
C PHE A 95 29.82 -27.28 -6.68
N HIS A 96 29.44 -27.88 -7.81
CA HIS A 96 30.31 -28.79 -8.56
C HIS A 96 31.57 -28.09 -9.06
N ASP A 97 32.70 -28.82 -9.06
CA ASP A 97 34.00 -28.29 -9.45
C ASP A 97 34.06 -27.76 -10.88
N ASP A 98 33.36 -28.43 -11.79
CA ASP A 98 33.25 -28.00 -13.19
C ASP A 98 32.69 -26.58 -13.33
N TYR A 99 31.86 -26.12 -12.37
CA TYR A 99 31.41 -24.74 -12.33
C TYR A 99 32.40 -23.85 -11.57
N ILE A 100 32.81 -24.24 -10.37
CA ILE A 100 33.68 -23.39 -9.52
C ILE A 100 35.00 -23.05 -10.23
N THR A 101 35.61 -24.02 -10.90
CA THR A 101 36.91 -23.87 -11.56
C THR A 101 36.85 -22.91 -12.77
N MET A 102 35.67 -22.69 -13.36
CA MET A 102 35.47 -21.78 -14.49
C MET A 102 35.19 -20.33 -14.06
N ALA A 103 35.30 -20.00 -12.78
CA ALA A 103 35.13 -18.64 -12.24
C ALA A 103 33.77 -18.04 -12.67
N GLU A 104 33.76 -16.79 -13.16
CA GLU A 104 32.55 -16.08 -13.59
C GLU A 104 31.72 -16.87 -14.61
N LYS A 105 32.35 -17.47 -15.62
CA LYS A 105 31.62 -18.26 -16.62
C LYS A 105 30.99 -19.52 -16.03
N GLY A 106 31.65 -20.12 -15.05
CA GLY A 106 31.10 -21.24 -14.31
C GLY A 106 29.90 -20.87 -13.45
N GLY A 107 29.93 -19.68 -12.83
CA GLY A 107 28.79 -19.12 -12.11
C GLY A 107 27.57 -18.94 -13.01
N GLU A 108 27.77 -18.38 -14.21
CA GLU A 108 26.71 -18.26 -15.22
C GLU A 108 26.12 -19.63 -15.60
N ASN A 109 26.98 -20.61 -15.89
CA ASN A 109 26.54 -21.94 -16.30
C ASN A 109 25.79 -22.68 -15.17
N ALA A 110 26.21 -22.48 -13.92
CA ALA A 110 25.55 -23.04 -12.74
C ALA A 110 24.14 -22.43 -12.56
N ALA A 111 24.02 -21.11 -12.73
CA ALA A 111 22.73 -20.43 -12.66
C ALA A 111 21.76 -20.90 -13.76
N ASP A 112 22.24 -21.03 -15.00
CA ASP A 112 21.42 -21.53 -16.13
C ASP A 112 20.95 -22.98 -15.88
N SER A 113 21.86 -23.83 -15.40
CA SER A 113 21.56 -25.24 -15.13
C SER A 113 20.57 -25.39 -13.98
N LEU A 114 20.74 -24.61 -12.90
CA LEU A 114 19.83 -24.59 -11.77
C LEU A 114 18.44 -24.09 -12.18
N LEU A 115 18.36 -23.01 -12.98
CA LEU A 115 17.08 -22.51 -13.47
C LEU A 115 16.35 -23.56 -14.32
N ALA A 116 17.06 -24.23 -15.23
CA ALA A 116 16.47 -25.30 -16.06
C ALA A 116 15.92 -26.46 -15.20
N ALA A 117 16.68 -26.87 -14.18
CA ALA A 117 16.26 -27.92 -13.25
C ALA A 117 15.04 -27.50 -12.41
N LEU A 118 15.04 -26.28 -11.86
CA LEU A 118 13.92 -25.74 -11.09
C LEU A 118 12.67 -25.60 -11.95
N GLN A 119 12.80 -25.08 -13.18
CA GLN A 119 11.67 -24.98 -14.11
C GLN A 119 11.09 -26.36 -14.45
N GLN A 120 11.92 -27.40 -14.59
CA GLN A 120 11.43 -28.76 -14.79
C GLN A 120 10.70 -29.27 -13.54
N PHE A 121 11.29 -29.11 -12.36
CA PHE A 121 10.66 -29.49 -11.09
C PHE A 121 9.30 -28.82 -10.89
N VAL A 122 9.19 -27.53 -11.24
CA VAL A 122 7.94 -26.76 -11.15
C VAL A 122 6.89 -27.25 -12.13
N ARG A 123 7.27 -27.61 -13.37
CA ARG A 123 6.34 -28.20 -14.35
C ARG A 123 5.74 -29.51 -13.86
N ASP A 124 6.49 -30.28 -13.09
CA ASP A 124 6.06 -31.58 -12.58
C ASP A 124 5.20 -31.47 -11.31
N MET A 125 5.13 -30.28 -10.68
CA MET A 125 4.27 -30.02 -9.53
C MET A 125 2.83 -29.67 -9.96
N ALA A 126 1.86 -30.40 -9.43
CA ALA A 126 0.45 -30.13 -9.69
C ALA A 126 -0.01 -28.82 -9.04
N GLY A 127 -0.77 -28.01 -9.78
CA GLY A 127 -1.42 -26.80 -9.26
C GLY A 127 -0.58 -25.53 -9.32
N ILE A 128 0.59 -25.56 -9.94
CA ILE A 128 1.43 -24.37 -10.14
C ILE A 128 1.23 -23.81 -11.56
N PRO A 129 0.79 -22.55 -11.72
CA PRO A 129 0.71 -21.88 -13.02
C PRO A 129 2.04 -21.91 -13.80
N SER A 130 1.95 -22.03 -15.13
CA SER A 130 3.11 -21.89 -16.01
C SER A 130 3.65 -20.44 -16.01
N GLY A 131 4.96 -20.27 -16.08
CA GLY A 131 5.58 -18.94 -16.21
C GLY A 131 5.72 -18.16 -14.91
N ILE A 132 5.72 -18.85 -13.77
CA ILE A 132 5.98 -18.25 -12.45
C ILE A 132 7.44 -17.83 -12.32
N ASP A 133 7.65 -16.67 -11.69
CA ASP A 133 8.97 -16.15 -11.34
C ASP A 133 9.62 -17.04 -10.26
N ILE A 134 10.87 -17.45 -10.49
CA ILE A 134 11.67 -18.27 -9.55
C ILE A 134 12.81 -17.41 -9.02
N LEU A 135 12.79 -17.15 -7.72
CA LEU A 135 13.83 -16.44 -6.99
C LEU A 135 14.76 -17.46 -6.35
N VAL A 136 16.07 -17.26 -6.48
CA VAL A 136 17.08 -18.14 -5.88
C VAL A 136 18.01 -17.32 -5.01
N ARG A 137 18.19 -17.76 -3.76
CA ARG A 137 19.14 -17.16 -2.83
C ARG A 137 20.09 -18.23 -2.29
N ALA A 138 21.35 -18.13 -2.67
CA ALA A 138 22.42 -18.98 -2.18
C ALA A 138 23.21 -18.25 -1.09
N TYR A 139 23.24 -18.80 0.12
CA TYR A 139 23.92 -18.22 1.27
C TYR A 139 25.21 -18.98 1.55
N ALA A 140 26.31 -18.27 1.71
CA ALA A 140 27.56 -18.87 2.19
C ALA A 140 28.46 -17.82 2.81
N ASN A 141 29.36 -18.23 3.70
CA ASN A 141 30.54 -17.45 4.05
C ASN A 141 31.55 -17.51 2.88
N VAL A 142 31.43 -16.58 1.93
CA VAL A 142 32.22 -16.60 0.68
C VAL A 142 33.71 -16.56 0.97
N GLY A 143 34.14 -15.79 1.97
CA GLY A 143 35.53 -15.72 2.38
C GLY A 143 36.05 -17.02 3.02
N GLY A 144 35.23 -17.66 3.86
CA GLY A 144 35.58 -18.92 4.50
C GLY A 144 35.62 -20.09 3.52
N LEU A 145 34.57 -20.22 2.72
CA LEU A 145 34.44 -21.24 1.69
C LEU A 145 35.53 -21.08 0.61
N GLY A 146 35.78 -19.86 0.13
CA GLY A 146 36.85 -19.60 -0.84
C GLY A 146 38.23 -20.04 -0.33
N LYS A 147 38.58 -19.76 0.93
CA LYS A 147 39.83 -20.24 1.54
C LYS A 147 39.87 -21.77 1.69
N ALA A 148 38.73 -22.39 1.97
CA ALA A 148 38.64 -23.85 2.04
C ALA A 148 38.86 -24.49 0.67
N LEU A 149 38.24 -23.93 -0.39
CA LEU A 149 38.42 -24.35 -1.77
C LEU A 149 39.86 -24.18 -2.26
N GLU A 150 40.51 -23.08 -1.90
CA GLU A 150 41.93 -22.81 -2.22
C GLU A 150 42.86 -23.85 -1.56
N ARG A 151 42.68 -24.13 -0.27
CA ARG A 151 43.44 -25.19 0.43
C ARG A 151 43.22 -26.57 -0.19
N GLY A 152 42.00 -26.82 -0.68
CA GLY A 152 41.65 -28.03 -1.42
C GLY A 152 42.16 -28.07 -2.86
N LYS A 153 42.86 -27.04 -3.35
CA LYS A 153 43.31 -26.89 -4.74
C LYS A 153 42.18 -26.94 -5.78
N ARG A 154 40.95 -26.60 -5.36
CA ARG A 154 39.76 -26.51 -6.22
C ARG A 154 39.69 -25.14 -6.93
N VAL A 155 40.28 -24.12 -6.32
CA VAL A 155 40.50 -22.79 -6.90
C VAL A 155 41.93 -22.35 -6.66
N ASN A 156 42.44 -21.45 -7.50
CA ASN A 156 43.77 -20.85 -7.38
C ASN A 156 43.85 -19.85 -6.24
N ASP A 157 42.79 -19.07 -6.04
CA ASP A 157 42.67 -18.06 -5.00
C ASP A 157 41.19 -17.79 -4.68
N VAL A 158 40.94 -17.09 -3.57
CA VAL A 158 39.59 -16.69 -3.14
C VAL A 158 38.87 -15.79 -4.17
N GLY A 159 39.61 -15.01 -4.94
CA GLY A 159 39.10 -14.16 -6.01
C GLY A 159 38.45 -14.95 -7.15
N GLN A 160 38.98 -16.12 -7.49
CA GLN A 160 38.34 -17.03 -8.46
C GLN A 160 36.95 -17.47 -7.99
N PHE A 161 36.80 -17.83 -6.71
CA PHE A 161 35.49 -18.16 -6.15
C PHE A 161 34.56 -16.94 -6.09
N ARG A 162 35.07 -15.76 -5.77
CA ARG A 162 34.28 -14.51 -5.84
C ARG A 162 33.82 -14.18 -7.27
N ALA A 163 34.62 -14.50 -8.28
CA ALA A 163 34.21 -14.35 -9.67
C ALA A 163 33.07 -15.33 -10.00
N PHE A 164 33.14 -16.57 -9.52
CA PHE A 164 32.03 -17.52 -9.61
C PHE A 164 30.74 -16.99 -8.98
N THR A 165 30.78 -16.49 -7.74
CA THR A 165 29.58 -15.96 -7.07
C THR A 165 28.99 -14.76 -7.82
N LYS A 166 29.84 -13.87 -8.35
CA LYS A 166 29.43 -12.76 -9.21
C LYS A 166 28.75 -13.22 -10.50
N GLY A 167 29.33 -14.21 -11.18
CA GLY A 167 28.77 -14.78 -12.40
C GLY A 167 27.41 -15.42 -12.16
N PHE A 168 27.24 -16.13 -11.04
CA PHE A 168 25.97 -16.70 -10.63
C PHE A 168 24.89 -15.63 -10.42
N SER A 169 25.18 -14.60 -9.62
CA SER A 169 24.19 -13.54 -9.32
C SER A 169 23.83 -12.69 -10.54
N ASN A 170 24.79 -12.40 -11.41
CA ASN A 170 24.55 -11.51 -12.56
C ASN A 170 23.87 -12.21 -13.75
N ARG A 171 23.80 -13.55 -13.74
CA ARG A 171 23.31 -14.30 -14.89
C ARG A 171 21.78 -14.24 -15.04
N GLN A 172 21.06 -14.34 -13.93
CA GLN A 172 19.60 -14.37 -13.90
C GLN A 172 19.10 -13.25 -12.99
N ALA A 173 18.04 -12.54 -13.41
CA ALA A 173 17.57 -11.33 -12.71
C ALA A 173 17.14 -11.57 -11.25
N PHE A 174 16.76 -12.80 -10.89
CA PHE A 174 16.27 -13.16 -9.56
C PHE A 174 17.20 -14.14 -8.82
N PHE A 175 18.47 -14.22 -9.22
CA PHE A 175 19.45 -15.08 -8.58
C PHE A 175 20.43 -14.24 -7.78
N ASP A 176 20.59 -14.56 -6.50
CA ASP A 176 21.51 -13.87 -5.61
C ASP A 176 22.40 -14.87 -4.89
N PHE A 177 23.71 -14.64 -4.94
CA PHE A 177 24.69 -15.27 -4.07
C PHE A 177 25.07 -14.31 -2.94
N ILE A 178 24.68 -14.63 -1.71
CA ILE A 178 24.72 -13.75 -0.54
C ILE A 178 25.85 -14.20 0.40
N ASP A 179 26.83 -13.31 0.58
CA ASP A 179 27.89 -13.50 1.57
C ASP A 179 27.37 -13.19 2.98
N VAL A 180 27.29 -14.20 3.84
CA VAL A 180 26.85 -14.03 5.25
C VAL A 180 28.01 -13.71 6.21
N GLY A 181 29.24 -13.69 5.70
CA GLY A 181 30.45 -13.39 6.46
C GLY A 181 30.83 -14.49 7.47
N SER A 182 31.83 -14.19 8.31
CA SER A 182 32.56 -15.18 9.11
C SER A 182 31.90 -15.64 10.42
N GLY A 183 30.56 -15.74 10.47
CA GLY A 183 29.86 -16.28 11.64
C GLY A 183 29.44 -17.73 11.42
N LYS A 184 29.68 -18.59 12.42
CA LYS A 184 29.16 -19.96 12.43
C LYS A 184 27.62 -19.91 12.40
N GLU A 185 26.98 -20.75 11.59
CA GLU A 185 25.50 -20.88 11.48
C GLU A 185 24.75 -19.69 10.85
N ARG A 186 25.43 -18.71 10.21
CA ARG A 186 24.70 -17.57 9.62
C ARG A 186 23.95 -17.92 8.34
N ALA A 187 24.47 -18.83 7.52
CA ALA A 187 23.80 -19.33 6.33
C ALA A 187 22.58 -20.15 6.74
N ASP A 188 22.79 -21.15 7.61
CA ASP A 188 21.74 -21.94 8.26
C ASP A 188 20.61 -21.07 8.84
N PHE A 189 20.96 -20.05 9.64
CA PHE A 189 19.99 -19.14 10.24
C PHE A 189 19.17 -18.39 9.20
N LYS A 190 19.80 -17.91 8.12
CA LYS A 190 19.10 -17.19 7.04
C LYS A 190 18.16 -18.10 6.26
N VAL A 191 18.57 -19.33 5.98
CA VAL A 191 17.74 -20.31 5.29
C VAL A 191 16.56 -20.75 6.17
N ARG A 192 16.74 -20.82 7.50
CA ARG A 192 15.68 -21.24 8.43
C ARG A 192 14.60 -20.20 8.69
N GLU A 193 14.96 -18.92 8.70
CA GLU A 193 14.06 -17.82 9.06
C GLU A 193 13.31 -17.20 7.86
N LEU A 194 13.60 -17.64 6.63
CA LEU A 194 12.98 -17.16 5.39
C LEU A 194 12.03 -18.20 4.80
#